data_AF-A0A8C0LT62-F1
#
_entry.id   AF-A0A8C0LT62-F1
#
_cell.length_a   1.000
_cell.length_b   1.000
_cell.length_c   1.000
_cell.angle_alpha   90.00
_cell.angle_beta   90.00
_cell.angle_gamma   90.00
#
_symmetry.space_group_name_H-M   'P 1'
#
loop_
_entity.id
_entity.type
_entity.pdbx_description
1 polymer ?
#
loop_
_entity_poly.entity_id
_entity_poly.type
_entity_poly.pdbx_seq_one_letter_code
_entity_poly.pdbx_strand_id
1 'polypeptide(L)'
;MKWVTFISLFFLFSSAYSRGLVRREAYKSEIAHRYNDLGEEHFRGLSVARLSQRFPKADFAEISKVVTDLTKVHKECCHGDLLECADDRADLAKYMCENQDSISTKLKECCDKPVLEKSQCLAEVERDELPGDLPSLAADFVEDKEVCKKLSGGKGCVPGFLYEYARRHPEYSVSLLLRLAKEYEATLEKCCATDDPPTCYAKVLDEFKPLVDEPQNLVKTNCELFEKLGEYGFQNALLVRYTKKAPQVSTPTLVEVSRKLGKVGTKCCKKPESERMSCAEDFLSVVLNRLCVLHEKTPVSERVTKCCSESLVNRRPCFSGLEVDETYVPKEFNAETFTFHADLCTLPEAEKQVKKQTALVELLKHKPKATDEQLKTVMGDFGAFVEKCCAAENKEGCFSEEGPKLVAAAQAALV
;
A
#
# COMPACT_ATOMS: atom_id res chain seq x y z
N MET A 1 -4.03 31.40 11.41
CA MET A 1 -3.03 30.67 12.22
C MET A 1 -3.71 29.95 13.38
N LYS A 2 -4.30 28.79 13.12
CA LYS A 2 -4.54 27.66 14.05
C LYS A 2 -4.59 26.44 13.13
N TRP A 3 -3.45 25.79 13.00
CA TRP A 3 -3.09 24.82 11.97
C TRP A 3 -3.69 23.43 12.29
N VAL A 4 -4.08 22.72 11.22
CA VAL A 4 -4.32 21.27 11.11
C VAL A 4 -5.63 20.71 11.69
N THR A 5 -6.75 21.17 11.16
CA THR A 5 -8.01 20.42 11.15
C THR A 5 -7.97 19.34 10.04
N PHE A 6 -8.47 18.13 10.32
CA PHE A 6 -8.84 17.06 9.37
C PHE A 6 -7.73 16.18 8.74
N ILE A 7 -7.13 15.28 9.54
CA ILE A 7 -6.51 14.01 9.04
C ILE A 7 -7.53 12.89 9.22
N SER A 8 -8.66 13.02 8.53
CA SER A 8 -9.74 12.01 8.51
C SER A 8 -9.64 11.19 7.24
N LEU A 9 -9.75 9.87 7.42
CA LEU A 9 -9.87 8.83 6.38
C LEU A 9 -8.55 8.32 5.79
N PHE A 10 -7.99 7.26 6.38
CA PHE A 10 -7.35 6.09 5.72
C PHE A 10 -6.62 5.19 6.77
N PHE A 11 -7.31 4.61 7.76
CA PHE A 11 -8.23 3.46 7.62
C PHE A 11 -7.44 2.25 7.14
N LEU A 12 -7.10 1.35 8.04
CA LEU A 12 -8.10 0.35 8.38
C LEU A 12 -8.59 0.29 9.83
N PHE A 13 -7.90 0.86 10.82
CA PHE A 13 -8.39 0.83 12.21
C PHE A 13 -9.39 1.96 12.59
N SER A 14 -9.47 3.05 11.82
CA SER A 14 -10.24 4.25 12.25
C SER A 14 -11.54 4.52 11.46
N SER A 15 -12.13 3.50 10.82
CA SER A 15 -13.41 3.66 10.11
C SER A 15 -14.64 3.48 11.00
N ALA A 16 -14.88 4.47 11.87
CA ALA A 16 -16.18 5.00 12.33
C ALA A 16 -16.09 5.46 13.79
N TYR A 17 -15.74 6.73 13.99
CA TYR A 17 -16.20 7.45 15.17
C TYR A 17 -17.70 7.72 14.97
N SER A 18 -18.53 6.78 15.40
CA SER A 18 -19.91 7.03 15.76
C SER A 18 -20.24 6.09 16.91
N ARG A 19 -20.47 6.72 18.06
CA ARG A 19 -20.93 6.18 19.34
C ARG A 19 -21.72 4.88 19.20
N GLY A 20 -21.30 3.87 19.97
CA GLY A 20 -22.06 2.64 20.17
C GLY A 20 -21.27 1.39 19.78
N LEU A 21 -21.16 0.48 20.74
CA LEU A 21 -20.68 -0.89 20.62
C LEU A 21 -20.96 -1.49 19.23
N VAL A 22 -19.92 -2.06 18.62
CA VAL A 22 -20.02 -3.06 17.55
C VAL A 22 -20.71 -2.54 16.27
N ARG A 23 -19.90 -2.13 15.29
CA ARG A 23 -20.41 -1.89 13.93
C ARG A 23 -20.87 -3.23 13.36
N ARG A 24 -22.20 -3.44 13.24
CA ARG A 24 -22.89 -4.65 12.71
C ARG A 24 -22.35 -5.23 11.37
N GLU A 25 -21.40 -4.57 10.71
CA GLU A 25 -20.84 -4.96 9.41
C GLU A 25 -19.30 -5.04 9.39
N ALA A 26 -18.62 -5.23 10.53
CA ALA A 26 -17.15 -5.31 10.53
C ALA A 26 -16.60 -6.47 9.66
N TYR A 27 -17.36 -7.56 9.50
CA TYR A 27 -17.05 -8.67 8.58
C TYR A 27 -17.10 -8.28 7.09
N LYS A 28 -17.76 -7.17 6.73
CA LYS A 28 -17.73 -6.59 5.37
C LYS A 28 -16.65 -5.52 5.20
N SER A 29 -15.83 -5.27 6.23
CA SER A 29 -14.79 -4.26 6.16
C SER A 29 -13.69 -4.68 5.19
N GLU A 30 -12.95 -3.70 4.68
CA GLU A 30 -11.73 -3.95 3.91
C GLU A 30 -10.66 -4.69 4.76
N ILE A 31 -10.74 -4.66 6.09
CA ILE A 31 -9.89 -5.49 6.97
C ILE A 31 -10.26 -6.96 6.82
N ALA A 32 -11.56 -7.26 6.89
CA ALA A 32 -12.04 -8.63 6.82
C ALA A 32 -11.74 -9.27 5.47
N HIS A 33 -11.96 -8.53 4.39
CA HIS A 33 -11.56 -8.98 3.06
C HIS A 33 -10.04 -9.25 2.99
N ARG A 34 -9.20 -8.33 3.51
CA ARG A 34 -7.76 -8.56 3.56
C ARG A 34 -7.33 -9.75 4.40
N TYR A 35 -7.90 -9.91 5.59
CA TYR A 35 -7.58 -11.03 6.46
C TYR A 35 -7.91 -12.37 5.78
N ASN A 36 -9.07 -12.42 5.10
CA ASN A 36 -9.50 -13.60 4.37
C ASN A 36 -8.62 -13.88 3.14
N ASP A 37 -8.24 -12.85 2.39
CA ASP A 37 -7.30 -12.97 1.25
C ASP A 37 -5.89 -13.38 1.70
N LEU A 38 -5.45 -12.84 2.84
CA LEU A 38 -4.16 -13.11 3.47
C LEU A 38 -4.04 -14.58 3.89
N GLY A 39 -5.11 -15.08 4.51
CA GLY A 39 -5.03 -16.27 5.35
C GLY A 39 -4.34 -16.01 6.68
N GLU A 40 -4.66 -16.85 7.66
CA GLU A 40 -4.21 -16.69 9.05
C GLU A 40 -2.67 -16.70 9.18
N GLU A 41 -1.99 -17.54 8.41
CA GLU A 41 -0.52 -17.68 8.46
C GLU A 41 0.19 -16.39 8.03
N HIS A 42 -0.20 -15.79 6.90
CA HIS A 42 0.39 -14.53 6.45
C HIS A 42 0.04 -13.38 7.38
N PHE A 43 -1.16 -13.37 7.97
CA PHE A 43 -1.53 -12.38 8.99
C PHE A 43 -0.64 -12.48 10.24
N ARG A 44 -0.34 -13.71 10.68
CA ARG A 44 0.62 -13.95 11.78
C ARG A 44 2.00 -13.40 11.43
N GLY A 45 2.52 -13.70 10.24
CA GLY A 45 3.82 -13.17 9.78
C GLY A 45 3.85 -11.64 9.76
N LEU A 46 2.83 -10.99 9.17
CA LEU A 46 2.68 -9.53 9.19
C LEU A 46 2.69 -8.98 10.62
N SER A 47 1.97 -9.64 11.52
CA SER A 47 1.84 -9.23 12.92
C SER A 47 3.16 -9.38 13.68
N VAL A 48 3.90 -10.47 13.48
CA VAL A 48 5.26 -10.65 14.03
C VAL A 48 6.13 -9.48 13.60
N ALA A 49 6.27 -9.25 12.29
CA ALA A 49 7.12 -8.18 11.78
C ALA A 49 6.72 -6.79 12.31
N ARG A 50 5.41 -6.47 12.30
CA ARG A 50 4.92 -5.16 12.75
C ARG A 50 5.09 -4.95 14.26
N LEU A 51 4.82 -5.97 15.07
CA LEU A 51 4.94 -5.89 16.52
C LEU A 51 6.40 -5.91 16.96
N SER A 52 7.29 -6.65 16.28
CA SER A 52 8.74 -6.60 16.52
C SER A 52 9.35 -5.22 16.23
N GLN A 53 8.91 -4.54 15.17
CA GLN A 53 9.34 -3.16 14.90
C GLN A 53 8.86 -2.16 15.95
N ARG A 54 7.69 -2.42 16.56
CA ARG A 54 7.04 -1.50 17.50
C ARG A 54 7.51 -1.72 18.93
N PHE A 55 7.75 -2.98 19.29
CA PHE A 55 8.15 -3.44 20.61
C PHE A 55 9.50 -4.17 20.51
N PRO A 56 10.56 -3.48 20.05
CA PRO A 56 11.86 -4.12 19.82
C PRO A 56 12.56 -4.60 21.09
N LYS A 57 12.06 -4.26 22.29
CA LYS A 57 12.56 -4.75 23.60
C LYS A 57 11.91 -6.06 24.04
N ALA A 58 10.68 -6.32 23.61
CA ALA A 58 9.96 -7.54 23.95
C ALA A 58 10.66 -8.77 23.38
N ASP A 59 10.74 -9.85 24.14
CA ASP A 59 11.31 -11.11 23.67
C ASP A 59 10.38 -11.80 22.63
N PHE A 60 10.90 -12.83 21.97
CA PHE A 60 10.14 -13.54 20.94
C PHE A 60 8.90 -14.26 21.49
N ALA A 61 8.93 -14.74 22.73
CA ALA A 61 7.80 -15.43 23.35
C ALA A 61 6.65 -14.45 23.62
N GLU A 62 6.97 -13.26 24.13
CA GLU A 62 6.04 -12.17 24.37
C GLU A 62 5.40 -11.70 23.06
N ILE A 63 6.20 -11.44 22.02
CA ILE A 63 5.68 -11.09 20.69
C ILE A 63 4.79 -12.21 20.13
N SER A 64 5.21 -13.46 20.23
CA SER A 64 4.45 -14.60 19.71
C SER A 64 3.09 -14.77 20.41
N LYS A 65 3.02 -14.50 21.71
CA LYS A 65 1.76 -14.50 22.45
C LYS A 65 0.85 -13.37 21.98
N VAL A 66 1.34 -12.14 21.95
CA VAL A 66 0.55 -10.98 21.48
C VAL A 66 0.06 -11.18 20.05
N VAL A 67 0.89 -11.74 19.16
CA VAL A 67 0.49 -12.10 17.79
C VAL A 67 -0.63 -13.13 17.77
N THR A 68 -0.54 -14.16 18.62
CA THR A 68 -1.55 -15.22 18.69
C THR A 68 -2.91 -14.66 19.12
N ASP A 69 -2.93 -13.86 20.19
CA ASP A 69 -4.15 -13.22 20.70
C ASP A 69 -4.70 -12.21 19.68
N LEU A 70 -3.83 -11.39 19.06
CA LEU A 70 -4.22 -10.44 18.03
C LEU A 70 -4.81 -11.13 16.79
N THR A 71 -4.26 -12.29 16.42
CA THR A 71 -4.76 -13.09 15.30
C THR A 71 -6.14 -13.67 15.60
N LYS A 72 -6.37 -14.15 16.83
CA LYS A 72 -7.69 -14.62 17.30
C LYS A 72 -8.73 -13.51 17.21
N VAL A 73 -8.42 -12.34 17.78
CA VAL A 73 -9.26 -11.13 17.68
C VAL A 73 -9.64 -10.84 16.23
N HIS A 74 -8.64 -10.74 15.33
CA HIS A 74 -8.91 -10.41 13.93
C HIS A 74 -9.74 -11.48 13.24
N LYS A 75 -9.46 -12.76 13.50
CA LYS A 75 -10.25 -13.87 12.96
C LYS A 75 -11.72 -13.72 13.32
N GLU A 76 -12.04 -13.53 14.60
CA GLU A 76 -13.42 -13.37 15.08
C GLU A 76 -14.09 -12.12 14.47
N CYS A 77 -13.39 -10.98 14.47
CA CYS A 77 -13.94 -9.75 13.91
C CYS A 77 -14.26 -9.89 12.41
N CYS A 78 -13.42 -10.62 11.68
CA CYS A 78 -13.55 -10.82 10.24
C CYS A 78 -14.61 -11.88 9.87
N HIS A 79 -14.90 -12.84 10.75
CA HIS A 79 -16.00 -13.80 10.58
C HIS A 79 -17.36 -13.27 11.05
N GLY A 80 -17.38 -12.16 11.79
CA GLY A 80 -18.62 -11.51 12.24
C GLY A 80 -18.99 -11.81 13.70
N ASP A 81 -18.10 -12.43 14.46
CA ASP A 81 -18.29 -12.75 15.89
C ASP A 81 -17.92 -11.55 16.76
N LEU A 82 -18.64 -10.45 16.56
CA LEU A 82 -18.21 -9.12 17.01
C LEU A 82 -18.24 -8.90 18.52
N LEU A 83 -19.00 -9.71 19.26
CA LEU A 83 -19.00 -9.67 20.74
C LEU A 83 -17.74 -10.35 21.28
N GLU A 84 -17.42 -11.54 20.78
CA GLU A 84 -16.19 -12.27 21.15
C GLU A 84 -14.95 -11.47 20.76
N CYS A 85 -14.90 -10.97 19.52
CA CYS A 85 -13.84 -10.08 19.03
C CYS A 85 -13.62 -8.83 19.92
N ALA A 86 -14.70 -8.25 20.46
CA ALA A 86 -14.59 -7.07 21.33
C ALA A 86 -14.09 -7.44 22.73
N ASP A 87 -14.52 -8.58 23.27
CA ASP A 87 -14.12 -9.10 24.57
C ASP A 87 -12.64 -9.52 24.54
N ASP A 88 -12.24 -10.32 23.56
CA ASP A 88 -10.86 -10.73 23.33
C ASP A 88 -9.92 -9.54 23.08
N ARG A 89 -10.40 -8.49 22.40
CA ARG A 89 -9.61 -7.26 22.21
C ARG A 89 -9.41 -6.52 23.53
N ALA A 90 -10.41 -6.50 24.40
CA ALA A 90 -10.29 -5.90 25.73
C ALA A 90 -9.32 -6.69 26.61
N ASP A 91 -9.36 -8.01 26.55
CA ASP A 91 -8.44 -8.90 27.26
C ASP A 91 -7.00 -8.76 26.76
N LEU A 92 -6.80 -8.67 25.44
CA LEU A 92 -5.49 -8.37 24.86
C LEU A 92 -4.96 -7.00 25.33
N ALA A 93 -5.81 -5.97 25.32
CA ALA A 93 -5.44 -4.65 25.79
C ALA A 93 -5.07 -4.64 27.28
N LYS A 94 -5.78 -5.42 28.10
CA LYS A 94 -5.48 -5.61 29.51
C LYS A 94 -4.14 -6.33 29.69
N TYR A 95 -3.92 -7.44 28.99
CA TYR A 95 -2.69 -8.21 29.02
C TYR A 95 -1.47 -7.35 28.66
N MET A 96 -1.55 -6.55 27.58
CA MET A 96 -0.47 -5.65 27.18
C MET A 96 -0.14 -4.61 28.25
N CYS A 97 -1.14 -4.16 29.02
CA CYS A 97 -0.94 -3.18 30.09
C CYS A 97 -0.39 -3.79 31.39
N GLU A 98 -0.79 -5.02 31.71
CA GLU A 98 -0.24 -5.77 32.85
C GLU A 98 1.22 -6.16 32.61
N ASN A 99 1.63 -6.33 31.35
CA ASN A 99 2.99 -6.70 30.93
C ASN A 99 3.73 -5.52 30.24
N GLN A 100 3.32 -4.29 30.49
CA GLN A 100 3.84 -3.14 29.73
C GLN A 100 5.35 -2.94 29.87
N ASP A 101 5.92 -3.26 31.02
CA ASP A 101 7.35 -3.07 31.30
C ASP A 101 8.24 -4.03 30.50
N SER A 102 7.74 -5.22 30.14
CA SER A 102 8.44 -6.16 29.25
C SER A 102 8.17 -5.89 27.77
N ILE A 103 7.05 -5.23 27.44
CA ILE A 103 6.65 -4.98 26.05
C ILE A 103 7.24 -3.66 25.52
N SER A 104 6.91 -2.53 26.15
CA SER A 104 7.36 -1.22 25.70
C SER A 104 7.11 -0.11 26.71
N THR A 105 8.10 0.77 26.81
CA THR A 105 8.04 1.98 27.64
C THR A 105 6.97 2.98 27.17
N LYS A 106 6.50 2.84 25.92
CA LYS A 106 5.51 3.73 25.29
C LYS A 106 4.06 3.36 25.63
N LEU A 107 3.81 2.24 26.31
CA LEU A 107 2.44 1.80 26.62
C LEU A 107 1.80 2.54 27.80
N LYS A 108 2.59 3.18 28.67
CA LYS A 108 2.13 3.83 29.91
C LYS A 108 0.93 4.76 29.69
N GLU A 109 1.05 5.68 28.72
CA GLU A 109 -0.02 6.65 28.43
C GLU A 109 -1.31 6.01 27.89
N CYS A 110 -1.21 4.84 27.26
CA CYS A 110 -2.37 4.11 26.77
C CYS A 110 -3.08 3.35 27.89
N CYS A 111 -2.33 2.84 28.87
CA CYS A 111 -2.84 1.95 29.89
C CYS A 111 -3.74 2.63 30.94
N ASP A 112 -3.61 3.95 31.08
CA ASP A 112 -4.46 4.77 31.95
C ASP A 112 -5.81 5.16 31.30
N LYS A 113 -6.01 4.84 30.01
CA LYS A 113 -7.22 5.21 29.27
C LYS A 113 -8.37 4.21 29.50
N PRO A 114 -9.64 4.64 29.30
CA PRO A 114 -10.79 3.73 29.25
C PRO A 114 -10.65 2.68 28.14
N VAL A 115 -11.29 1.51 28.29
CA VAL A 115 -11.05 0.31 27.44
C VAL A 115 -11.03 0.55 25.92
N LEU A 116 -11.96 1.34 25.38
CA LEU A 116 -12.02 1.62 23.94
C LEU A 116 -10.88 2.54 23.50
N GLU A 117 -10.62 3.60 24.26
CA GLU A 117 -9.52 4.53 23.99
C GLU A 117 -8.15 3.88 24.20
N LYS A 118 -8.03 3.00 25.19
CA LYS A 118 -6.87 2.16 25.46
C LYS A 118 -6.57 1.27 24.26
N SER A 119 -7.57 0.51 23.80
CA SER A 119 -7.42 -0.40 22.66
C SER A 119 -7.03 0.33 21.37
N GLN A 120 -7.51 1.56 21.19
CA GLN A 120 -7.10 2.40 20.06
C GLN A 120 -5.67 2.93 20.22
N CYS A 121 -5.35 3.46 21.40
CA CYS A 121 -4.01 3.98 21.71
C CYS A 121 -2.93 2.90 21.54
N LEU A 122 -3.17 1.68 22.06
CA LEU A 122 -2.25 0.54 21.91
C LEU A 122 -2.04 0.15 20.43
N ALA A 123 -3.05 0.28 19.57
CA ALA A 123 -2.93 0.00 18.14
C ALA A 123 -2.10 1.07 17.40
N GLU A 124 -2.12 2.31 17.89
CA GLU A 124 -1.48 3.48 17.29
C GLU A 124 -0.14 3.84 17.92
N VAL A 125 0.26 3.18 19.01
CA VAL A 125 1.48 3.49 19.75
C VAL A 125 2.71 3.52 18.84
N GLU A 126 3.57 4.51 19.11
CA GLU A 126 4.83 4.69 18.41
C GLU A 126 5.80 3.55 18.71
N ARG A 127 6.84 3.43 17.87
CA ARG A 127 7.88 2.42 18.06
C ARG A 127 8.72 2.78 19.30
N ASP A 128 9.05 1.78 20.12
CA ASP A 128 10.03 1.97 21.19
C ASP A 128 11.46 2.05 20.61
N GLU A 129 12.39 2.51 21.44
CA GLU A 129 13.81 2.59 21.10
C GLU A 129 14.42 1.19 20.94
N LEU A 130 15.29 1.04 19.94
CA LEU A 130 16.04 -0.20 19.71
C LEU A 130 16.98 -0.46 20.89
N PRO A 131 16.99 -1.68 21.47
CA PRO A 131 17.99 -2.06 22.47
C PRO A 131 19.41 -1.95 21.90
N GLY A 132 20.36 -1.42 22.68
CA GLY A 132 21.75 -1.25 22.26
C GLY A 132 22.59 -2.54 22.29
N ASP A 133 22.06 -3.61 22.87
CA ASP A 133 22.74 -4.84 23.25
C ASP A 133 22.26 -6.08 22.47
N LEU A 134 21.72 -5.88 21.27
CA LEU A 134 21.24 -6.99 20.45
C LEU A 134 22.39 -7.89 19.98
N PRO A 135 22.24 -9.23 20.09
CA PRO A 135 23.24 -10.17 19.58
C PRO A 135 23.34 -10.07 18.05
N SER A 136 24.47 -10.55 17.52
CA SER A 136 24.69 -10.63 16.08
C SER A 136 23.63 -11.54 15.44
N LEU A 137 22.88 -11.00 14.47
CA LEU A 137 21.95 -11.78 13.67
C LEU A 137 22.67 -12.94 12.94
N ALA A 138 23.88 -12.67 12.43
CA ALA A 138 24.65 -13.67 11.70
C ALA A 138 25.01 -14.86 12.60
N ALA A 139 25.24 -14.65 13.90
CA ALA A 139 25.58 -15.73 14.82
C ALA A 139 24.50 -16.82 14.86
N ASP A 140 23.23 -16.43 14.92
CA ASP A 140 22.10 -17.36 15.09
C ASP A 140 21.51 -17.91 13.77
N PHE A 141 21.65 -17.14 12.68
CA PHE A 141 20.98 -17.42 11.39
C PHE A 141 21.94 -17.69 10.23
N VAL A 142 23.25 -17.59 10.43
CA VAL A 142 24.26 -17.83 9.38
C VAL A 142 25.45 -18.65 9.89
N GLU A 143 25.99 -18.36 11.07
CA GLU A 143 27.20 -19.02 11.56
C GLU A 143 26.90 -20.30 12.35
N ASP A 144 25.70 -20.40 12.93
CA ASP A 144 25.26 -21.60 13.62
C ASP A 144 25.11 -22.78 12.65
N LYS A 145 25.82 -23.87 12.95
CA LYS A 145 25.81 -25.10 12.15
C LYS A 145 24.49 -25.87 12.28
N GLU A 146 23.69 -25.56 13.30
CA GLU A 146 22.41 -26.19 13.55
C GLU A 146 21.24 -25.45 12.85
N VAL A 147 21.48 -24.44 12.01
CA VAL A 147 20.42 -23.70 11.28
C VAL A 147 19.50 -24.63 10.49
N CYS A 148 20.07 -25.59 9.75
CA CYS A 148 19.27 -26.58 9.00
C CYS A 148 18.46 -27.49 9.92
N LYS A 149 19.00 -27.85 11.10
CA LYS A 149 18.27 -28.62 12.09
C LYS A 149 17.12 -27.80 12.70
N LYS A 150 17.36 -26.52 13.01
CA LYS A 150 16.33 -25.57 13.48
C LYS A 150 15.20 -25.41 12.45
N LEU A 151 15.51 -25.40 11.15
CA LEU A 151 14.51 -25.39 10.08
C LEU A 151 13.68 -26.69 10.08
N SER A 152 14.35 -27.85 10.09
CA SER A 152 13.67 -29.17 10.08
C SER A 152 12.89 -29.48 11.37
N GLY A 153 13.29 -28.88 12.50
CA GLY A 153 12.73 -29.10 13.83
C GLY A 153 11.41 -28.37 14.12
N GLY A 154 10.92 -27.54 13.20
CA GLY A 154 9.57 -26.97 13.27
C GLY A 154 9.47 -25.49 12.90
N LYS A 155 8.24 -24.94 13.05
CA LYS A 155 7.79 -23.62 12.60
C LYS A 155 8.46 -22.41 13.29
N GLY A 156 9.52 -22.59 14.07
CA GLY A 156 10.13 -21.52 14.88
C GLY A 156 11.28 -20.76 14.21
N CYS A 157 11.98 -21.37 13.25
CA CYS A 157 13.19 -20.78 12.66
C CYS A 157 12.89 -19.51 11.84
N VAL A 158 11.97 -19.60 10.86
CA VAL A 158 11.61 -18.45 10.00
C VAL A 158 10.90 -17.33 10.77
N PRO A 159 9.93 -17.61 11.67
CA PRO A 159 9.36 -16.57 12.52
C PRO A 159 10.35 -15.94 13.50
N GLY A 160 11.30 -16.71 14.04
CA GLY A 160 12.38 -16.20 14.87
C GLY A 160 13.30 -15.27 14.08
N PHE A 161 13.68 -15.66 12.85
CA PHE A 161 14.41 -14.81 11.93
C PHE A 161 13.64 -13.51 11.64
N LEU A 162 12.35 -13.61 11.29
CA LEU A 162 11.51 -12.45 11.01
C LEU A 162 11.42 -11.50 12.21
N TYR A 163 11.29 -12.03 13.43
CA TYR A 163 11.29 -11.24 14.66
C TYR A 163 12.62 -10.49 14.85
N GLU A 164 13.76 -11.19 14.76
CA GLU A 164 15.08 -10.59 14.97
C GLU A 164 15.42 -9.58 13.85
N TYR A 165 15.07 -9.88 12.60
CA TYR A 165 15.29 -8.97 11.49
C TYR A 165 14.39 -7.73 11.59
N ALA A 166 13.10 -7.91 11.88
CA ALA A 166 12.14 -6.82 11.96
C ALA A 166 12.45 -5.83 13.09
N ARG A 167 12.81 -6.30 14.29
CA ARG A 167 13.16 -5.40 15.40
C ARG A 167 14.39 -4.55 15.10
N ARG A 168 15.36 -5.06 14.32
CA ARG A 168 16.59 -4.34 13.90
C ARG A 168 16.35 -3.34 12.77
N HIS A 169 15.28 -3.49 12.00
CA HIS A 169 15.01 -2.71 10.79
C HIS A 169 13.64 -2.01 10.82
N PRO A 170 13.43 -1.02 11.71
CA PRO A 170 12.20 -0.23 11.74
C PRO A 170 11.97 0.59 10.45
N GLU A 171 13.04 0.93 9.72
CA GLU A 171 13.00 1.66 8.46
C GLU A 171 12.42 0.84 7.28
N TYR A 172 12.44 -0.49 7.38
CA TYR A 172 11.89 -1.37 6.36
C TYR A 172 10.37 -1.48 6.46
N SER A 173 9.71 -1.66 5.31
CA SER A 173 8.30 -1.99 5.27
C SER A 173 8.05 -3.42 5.75
N VAL A 174 6.85 -3.68 6.29
CA VAL A 174 6.46 -5.03 6.73
C VAL A 174 6.45 -5.99 5.54
N SER A 175 6.01 -5.54 4.36
CA SER A 175 6.05 -6.32 3.12
C SER A 175 7.46 -6.65 2.65
N LEU A 176 8.44 -5.76 2.84
CA LEU A 176 9.84 -6.08 2.58
C LEU A 176 10.35 -7.13 3.55
N LEU A 177 10.13 -6.96 4.85
CA LEU A 177 10.55 -7.94 5.87
C LEU A 177 10.02 -9.35 5.59
N LEU A 178 8.76 -9.46 5.15
CA LEU A 178 8.20 -10.75 4.75
C LEU A 178 8.84 -11.32 3.48
N ARG A 179 9.20 -10.48 2.50
CA ARG A 179 9.95 -10.93 1.31
C ARG A 179 11.34 -11.43 1.69
N LEU A 180 12.02 -10.75 2.60
CA LEU A 180 13.32 -11.17 3.12
C LEU A 180 13.22 -12.51 3.87
N ALA A 181 12.19 -12.70 4.70
CA ALA A 181 11.98 -13.96 5.39
C ALA A 181 11.65 -15.12 4.43
N LYS A 182 10.90 -14.87 3.34
CA LYS A 182 10.66 -15.87 2.29
C LYS A 182 11.93 -16.21 1.52
N GLU A 183 12.77 -15.22 1.21
CA GLU A 183 14.06 -15.46 0.54
C GLU A 183 15.00 -16.27 1.44
N TYR A 184 15.03 -15.95 2.73
CA TYR A 184 15.78 -16.71 3.74
C TYR A 184 15.30 -18.16 3.80
N GLU A 185 13.99 -18.39 3.90
CA GLU A 185 13.39 -19.73 3.90
C GLU A 185 13.75 -20.51 2.65
N ALA A 186 13.54 -19.94 1.46
CA ALA A 186 13.88 -20.59 0.18
C ALA A 186 15.38 -20.90 0.04
N THR A 187 16.24 -20.00 0.52
CA THR A 187 17.69 -20.23 0.55
C THR A 187 18.05 -21.40 1.45
N LEU A 188 17.46 -21.48 2.64
CA LEU A 188 17.72 -22.61 3.54
C LEU A 188 17.14 -23.92 2.99
N GLU A 189 15.94 -23.93 2.43
CA GLU A 189 15.37 -25.13 1.79
C GLU A 189 16.29 -25.69 0.71
N LYS A 190 16.86 -24.80 -0.11
CA LYS A 190 17.85 -25.17 -1.14
C LYS A 190 19.17 -25.63 -0.52
N CYS A 191 19.73 -24.88 0.41
CA CYS A 191 21.07 -25.12 0.94
C CYS A 191 21.15 -26.31 1.90
N CYS A 192 20.12 -26.54 2.70
CA CYS A 192 20.06 -27.67 3.63
C CYS A 192 19.94 -29.02 2.94
N ALA A 193 19.68 -29.05 1.63
CA ALA A 193 19.71 -30.24 0.79
C ALA A 193 21.07 -30.50 0.12
N THR A 194 22.08 -29.64 0.33
CA THR A 194 23.41 -29.78 -0.27
C THR A 194 24.39 -30.54 0.64
N ASP A 195 25.54 -30.94 0.08
CA ASP A 195 26.60 -31.65 0.83
C ASP A 195 27.29 -30.78 1.90
N ASP A 196 27.28 -29.45 1.73
CA ASP A 196 27.85 -28.48 2.68
C ASP A 196 26.89 -27.27 2.87
N PRO A 197 25.83 -27.43 3.67
CA PRO A 197 24.84 -26.38 3.87
C PRO A 197 25.42 -25.06 4.41
N PRO A 198 26.30 -25.04 5.45
CA PRO A 198 26.87 -23.80 5.97
C PRO A 198 27.56 -22.95 4.91
N THR A 199 28.34 -23.57 4.02
CA THR A 199 29.00 -22.84 2.92
C THR A 199 27.97 -22.32 1.91
N CYS A 200 26.87 -23.04 1.67
CA CYS A 200 25.82 -22.62 0.76
C CYS A 200 25.05 -21.38 1.26
N TYR A 201 24.60 -21.36 2.51
CA TYR A 201 23.81 -20.23 3.05
C TYR A 201 24.67 -19.12 3.70
N ALA A 202 26.00 -19.24 3.69
CA ALA A 202 26.92 -18.27 4.31
C ALA A 202 26.72 -16.80 3.86
N LYS A 203 26.16 -16.58 2.67
CA LYS A 203 25.94 -15.25 2.08
C LYS A 203 24.46 -14.86 1.98
N VAL A 204 23.56 -15.57 2.66
CA VAL A 204 22.10 -15.32 2.56
C VAL A 204 21.72 -13.88 2.88
N LEU A 205 22.42 -13.22 3.82
CA LEU A 205 22.15 -11.81 4.16
C LEU A 205 22.58 -10.84 3.04
N ASP A 206 23.61 -11.18 2.25
CA ASP A 206 24.06 -10.38 1.11
C ASP A 206 23.02 -10.42 -0.03
N GLU A 207 22.31 -11.55 -0.17
CA GLU A 207 21.24 -11.74 -1.16
C GLU A 207 20.01 -10.86 -0.90
N PHE A 208 19.90 -10.25 0.29
CA PHE A 208 18.81 -9.31 0.60
C PHE A 208 19.02 -7.94 -0.02
N LYS A 209 20.26 -7.56 -0.37
CA LYS A 209 20.58 -6.22 -0.84
C LYS A 209 19.72 -5.78 -2.04
N PRO A 210 19.54 -6.59 -3.11
CA PRO A 210 18.65 -6.22 -4.22
C PRO A 210 17.18 -6.03 -3.80
N LEU A 211 16.70 -6.84 -2.86
CA LEU A 211 15.32 -6.76 -2.35
C LEU A 211 15.09 -5.48 -1.53
N VAL A 212 16.14 -4.96 -0.87
CA VAL A 212 16.12 -3.70 -0.13
C VAL A 212 16.34 -2.49 -1.04
N ASP A 213 17.30 -2.56 -1.96
CA ASP A 213 17.66 -1.44 -2.84
C ASP A 213 16.51 -1.08 -3.80
N GLU A 214 15.74 -2.08 -4.28
CA GLU A 214 14.60 -1.87 -5.19
C GLU A 214 13.53 -0.92 -4.61
N PRO A 215 12.91 -1.18 -3.43
CA PRO A 215 11.93 -0.28 -2.85
C PRO A 215 12.51 1.07 -2.44
N GLN A 216 13.77 1.13 -1.98
CA GLN A 216 14.43 2.40 -1.66
C GLN A 216 14.51 3.31 -2.88
N ASN A 217 15.03 2.78 -3.99
CA ASN A 217 15.17 3.51 -5.24
C ASN A 217 13.80 3.90 -5.82
N LEU A 218 12.82 3.00 -5.74
CA LEU A 218 11.46 3.29 -6.20
C LEU A 218 10.83 4.45 -5.41
N VAL A 219 10.90 4.41 -4.07
CA VAL A 219 10.33 5.47 -3.22
C VAL A 219 11.06 6.79 -3.42
N LYS A 220 12.39 6.77 -3.48
CA LYS A 220 13.20 7.96 -3.77
C LYS A 220 12.80 8.63 -5.08
N THR A 221 12.81 7.87 -6.19
CA THR A 221 12.48 8.39 -7.52
C THR A 221 11.05 8.94 -7.59
N ASN A 222 10.08 8.25 -6.96
CA ASN A 222 8.69 8.73 -6.96
C ASN A 222 8.51 9.96 -6.06
N CYS A 223 9.26 10.08 -4.96
CA CYS A 223 9.21 11.28 -4.13
C CYS A 223 9.86 12.49 -4.81
N GLU A 224 10.99 12.32 -5.50
CA GLU A 224 11.58 13.38 -6.33
C GLU A 224 10.62 13.86 -7.42
N LEU A 225 9.92 12.92 -8.08
CA LEU A 225 8.88 13.24 -9.06
C LEU A 225 7.69 13.97 -8.43
N PHE A 226 7.25 13.54 -7.25
CA PHE A 226 6.18 14.19 -6.50
C PHE A 226 6.55 15.62 -6.08
N GLU A 227 7.77 15.84 -5.58
CA GLU A 227 8.26 17.16 -5.20
C GLU A 227 8.31 18.11 -6.40
N LYS A 228 8.70 17.60 -7.58
CA LYS A 228 8.73 18.38 -8.83
C LYS A 228 7.34 18.74 -9.36
N LEU A 229 6.39 17.82 -9.29
CA LEU A 229 5.08 17.96 -9.96
C LEU A 229 3.94 18.41 -9.04
N GLY A 230 4.13 18.31 -7.73
CA GLY A 230 3.05 18.40 -6.75
C GLY A 230 2.06 17.22 -6.85
N GLU A 231 1.07 17.19 -5.96
CA GLU A 231 0.14 16.05 -5.86
C GLU A 231 -0.62 15.81 -7.17
N TYR A 232 -1.23 16.83 -7.77
CA TYR A 232 -2.05 16.65 -8.97
C TYR A 232 -1.23 16.19 -10.19
N GLY A 233 -0.05 16.78 -10.40
CA GLY A 233 0.84 16.36 -11.49
C GLY A 233 1.37 14.94 -11.28
N PHE A 234 1.71 14.57 -10.05
CA PHE A 234 2.12 13.20 -9.71
C PHE A 234 0.99 12.19 -9.89
N GLN A 235 -0.26 12.53 -9.53
CA GLN A 235 -1.44 11.70 -9.84
C GLN A 235 -1.57 11.45 -11.33
N ASN A 236 -1.36 12.48 -12.17
CA ASN A 236 -1.44 12.32 -13.62
C ASN A 236 -0.33 11.42 -14.17
N ALA A 237 0.91 11.55 -13.66
CA ALA A 237 2.00 10.64 -14.04
C ALA A 237 1.71 9.18 -13.67
N LEU A 238 1.12 8.95 -12.48
CA LEU A 238 0.65 7.63 -12.07
C LEU A 238 -0.51 7.13 -12.94
N LEU A 239 -1.43 8.01 -13.31
CA LEU A 239 -2.56 7.67 -14.17
C LEU A 239 -2.10 7.22 -15.56
N VAL A 240 -1.10 7.90 -16.14
CA VAL A 240 -0.45 7.47 -17.38
C VAL A 240 0.17 6.08 -17.20
N ARG A 241 0.96 5.91 -16.14
CA ARG A 241 1.68 4.66 -15.85
C ARG A 241 0.72 3.47 -15.69
N TYR A 242 -0.33 3.60 -14.86
CA TYR A 242 -1.26 2.51 -14.59
C TYR A 242 -2.23 2.25 -15.74
N THR A 243 -2.61 3.27 -16.51
CA THR A 243 -3.43 3.05 -17.72
C THR A 243 -2.64 2.27 -18.78
N LYS A 244 -1.34 2.57 -18.97
CA LYS A 244 -0.49 1.79 -19.88
C LYS A 244 -0.30 0.34 -19.42
N LYS A 245 -0.21 0.10 -18.10
CA LYS A 245 -0.04 -1.24 -17.51
C LYS A 245 -1.30 -2.11 -17.58
N ALA A 246 -2.48 -1.50 -17.42
CA ALA A 246 -3.75 -2.20 -17.34
C ALA A 246 -4.90 -1.41 -18.01
N PRO A 247 -4.83 -1.18 -19.33
CA PRO A 247 -5.79 -0.33 -20.05
C PRO A 247 -7.22 -0.89 -20.09
N GLN A 248 -7.40 -2.19 -19.81
CA GLN A 248 -8.70 -2.83 -19.72
C GLN A 248 -9.48 -2.42 -18.45
N VAL A 249 -8.78 -1.97 -17.40
CA VAL A 249 -9.40 -1.54 -16.14
C VAL A 249 -10.31 -0.33 -16.39
N SER A 250 -11.47 -0.30 -15.73
CA SER A 250 -12.43 0.80 -15.89
C SER A 250 -11.80 2.16 -15.59
N THR A 251 -12.22 3.20 -16.32
CA THR A 251 -11.69 4.56 -16.15
C THR A 251 -11.92 5.12 -14.75
N PRO A 252 -13.12 4.99 -14.14
CA PRO A 252 -13.33 5.39 -12.76
C PRO A 252 -12.37 4.70 -11.77
N THR A 253 -12.09 3.40 -11.98
CA THR A 253 -11.13 2.66 -11.14
C THR A 253 -9.70 3.16 -11.30
N LEU A 254 -9.24 3.39 -12.53
CA LEU A 254 -7.89 3.92 -12.79
C LEU A 254 -7.70 5.31 -12.16
N VAL A 255 -8.71 6.18 -12.28
CA VAL A 255 -8.71 7.51 -11.65
C VAL A 255 -8.72 7.39 -10.11
N GLU A 256 -9.59 6.55 -9.54
CA GLU A 256 -9.63 6.33 -8.07
C GLU A 256 -8.26 5.87 -7.55
N VAL A 257 -7.70 4.82 -8.15
CA VAL A 257 -6.44 4.20 -7.72
C VAL A 257 -5.29 5.19 -7.86
N SER A 258 -5.16 5.85 -9.02
CA SER A 258 -4.04 6.79 -9.26
C SER A 258 -4.10 8.02 -8.35
N ARG A 259 -5.30 8.52 -8.04
CA ARG A 259 -5.48 9.60 -7.06
C ARG A 259 -5.07 9.16 -5.66
N LYS A 260 -5.45 7.95 -5.24
CA LYS A 260 -5.04 7.39 -3.95
C LYS A 260 -3.53 7.17 -3.87
N LEU A 261 -2.91 6.69 -4.95
CA LEU A 261 -1.45 6.56 -5.07
C LEU A 261 -0.77 7.93 -4.98
N GLY A 262 -1.30 8.97 -5.64
CA GLY A 262 -0.72 10.31 -5.55
C GLY A 262 -0.75 10.89 -4.14
N LYS A 263 -1.82 10.60 -3.37
CA LYS A 263 -1.91 10.99 -1.95
C LYS A 263 -0.86 10.29 -1.07
N VAL A 264 -0.28 9.16 -1.49
CA VAL A 264 0.85 8.54 -0.80
C VAL A 264 2.06 9.47 -0.82
N GLY A 265 2.30 10.17 -1.93
CA GLY A 265 3.35 11.18 -2.03
C GLY A 265 3.19 12.27 -0.96
N THR A 266 1.98 12.82 -0.84
CA THR A 266 1.65 13.85 0.17
C THR A 266 1.86 13.38 1.60
N LYS A 267 1.55 12.11 1.88
CA LYS A 267 1.65 11.52 3.24
C LYS A 267 3.06 11.09 3.61
N CYS A 268 3.83 10.58 2.64
CA CYS A 268 5.08 9.88 2.93
C CYS A 268 6.33 10.63 2.49
N CYS A 269 6.33 11.39 1.40
CA CYS A 269 7.56 12.01 0.89
C CYS A 269 8.10 13.14 1.79
N LYS A 270 7.23 13.74 2.62
CA LYS A 270 7.63 14.75 3.61
C LYS A 270 8.16 14.17 4.92
N LYS A 271 8.16 12.85 5.08
CA LYS A 271 8.73 12.19 6.25
C LYS A 271 10.26 12.12 6.17
N PRO A 272 10.95 11.90 7.31
CA PRO A 272 12.38 11.56 7.31
C PRO A 272 12.66 10.41 6.34
N GLU A 273 13.83 10.44 5.69
CA GLU A 273 14.18 9.49 4.63
C GLU A 273 14.04 8.02 5.08
N SER A 274 14.43 7.72 6.32
CA SER A 274 14.30 6.41 6.95
C SER A 274 12.85 5.93 7.16
N GLU A 275 11.86 6.83 7.16
CA GLU A 275 10.44 6.45 7.31
C GLU A 275 9.68 6.38 5.98
N ARG A 276 10.28 6.90 4.90
CA ARG A 276 9.59 7.03 3.61
C ARG A 276 9.19 5.67 3.05
N MET A 277 10.09 4.68 3.10
CA MET A 277 9.82 3.34 2.56
C MET A 277 8.70 2.64 3.33
N SER A 278 8.82 2.53 4.65
CA SER A 278 7.81 1.89 5.48
C SER A 278 6.45 2.58 5.32
N CYS A 279 6.40 3.92 5.28
CA CYS A 279 5.17 4.66 5.03
C CYS A 279 4.58 4.35 3.64
N ALA A 280 5.39 4.45 2.59
CA ALA A 280 4.92 4.32 1.23
C ALA A 280 4.40 2.91 0.95
N GLU A 281 5.14 1.87 1.30
CA GLU A 281 4.70 0.49 1.05
C GLU A 281 3.43 0.11 1.81
N ASP A 282 3.26 0.56 3.06
CA ASP A 282 2.03 0.32 3.83
C ASP A 282 0.79 0.89 3.09
N PHE A 283 0.88 2.13 2.58
CA PHE A 283 -0.21 2.72 1.80
C PHE A 283 -0.34 2.13 0.39
N LEU A 284 0.76 1.76 -0.27
CA LEU A 284 0.72 1.10 -1.57
C LEU A 284 -0.01 -0.25 -1.48
N SER A 285 0.29 -1.05 -0.46
CA SER A 285 -0.42 -2.30 -0.18
C SER A 285 -1.92 -2.07 -0.06
N VAL A 286 -2.31 -0.97 0.61
CA VAL A 286 -3.73 -0.61 0.74
C VAL A 286 -4.38 -0.29 -0.60
N VAL A 287 -3.73 0.55 -1.39
CA VAL A 287 -4.31 1.02 -2.66
C VAL A 287 -4.34 -0.10 -3.70
N LEU A 288 -3.32 -0.95 -3.76
CA LEU A 288 -3.29 -2.11 -4.64
C LEU A 288 -4.30 -3.18 -4.23
N ASN A 289 -4.54 -3.38 -2.93
CA ASN A 289 -5.62 -4.25 -2.48
C ASN A 289 -6.98 -3.73 -2.95
N ARG A 290 -7.21 -2.42 -2.87
CA ARG A 290 -8.45 -1.82 -3.38
C ARG A 290 -8.62 -2.06 -4.89
N LEU A 291 -7.56 -1.99 -5.67
CA LEU A 291 -7.59 -2.35 -7.10
C LEU A 291 -8.00 -3.83 -7.28
N CYS A 292 -7.39 -4.74 -6.51
CA CYS A 292 -7.70 -6.17 -6.56
C CYS A 292 -9.16 -6.47 -6.20
N VAL A 293 -9.69 -5.89 -5.11
CA VAL A 293 -11.11 -6.02 -4.71
C VAL A 293 -12.07 -5.56 -5.81
N LEU A 294 -11.74 -4.47 -6.50
CA LEU A 294 -12.58 -3.95 -7.59
C LEU A 294 -12.49 -4.85 -8.83
N HIS A 295 -11.30 -5.38 -9.12
CA HIS A 295 -11.04 -6.28 -10.25
C HIS A 295 -11.65 -7.66 -10.05
N GLU A 296 -11.66 -8.22 -8.84
CA GLU A 296 -12.34 -9.49 -8.52
C GLU A 296 -13.84 -9.46 -8.86
N LYS A 297 -14.49 -8.30 -8.68
CA LYS A 297 -15.91 -8.13 -9.03
C LYS A 297 -16.17 -8.05 -10.52
N THR A 298 -15.18 -7.61 -11.30
CA THR A 298 -15.30 -7.47 -12.76
C THR A 298 -13.94 -7.71 -13.40
N PRO A 299 -13.55 -8.99 -13.57
CA PRO A 299 -12.23 -9.31 -14.07
C PRO A 299 -12.06 -8.90 -15.54
N VAL A 300 -11.15 -7.97 -15.81
CA VAL A 300 -10.88 -7.43 -17.16
C VAL A 300 -9.44 -7.56 -17.67
N SER A 301 -8.48 -7.93 -16.81
CA SER A 301 -7.07 -8.09 -17.19
C SER A 301 -6.43 -9.27 -16.46
N GLU A 302 -5.92 -10.26 -17.22
CA GLU A 302 -5.19 -11.41 -16.67
C GLU A 302 -3.91 -10.99 -15.94
N ARG A 303 -3.25 -9.92 -16.40
CA ARG A 303 -2.04 -9.36 -15.78
C ARG A 303 -2.33 -8.82 -14.38
N VAL A 304 -3.46 -8.12 -14.22
CA VAL A 304 -3.93 -7.64 -12.91
C VAL A 304 -4.37 -8.83 -12.05
N THR A 305 -5.04 -9.83 -12.63
CA THR A 305 -5.42 -11.07 -11.91
C THR A 305 -4.18 -11.74 -11.33
N LYS A 306 -3.14 -11.94 -12.14
CA LYS A 306 -1.86 -12.53 -11.70
C LYS A 306 -1.25 -11.76 -10.53
N CYS A 307 -1.07 -10.44 -10.64
CA CYS A 307 -0.48 -9.67 -9.55
C CYS A 307 -1.34 -9.63 -8.27
N CYS A 308 -2.66 -9.79 -8.40
CA CYS A 308 -3.56 -9.81 -7.25
C CYS A 308 -3.53 -11.14 -6.49
N SER A 309 -3.42 -12.27 -7.20
CA SER A 309 -3.57 -13.61 -6.64
C SER A 309 -2.26 -14.38 -6.41
N GLU A 310 -1.18 -14.07 -7.13
CA GLU A 310 0.06 -14.88 -7.11
C GLU A 310 0.77 -14.83 -5.75
N SER A 311 0.92 -13.63 -5.18
CA SER A 311 1.55 -13.45 -3.87
C SER A 311 1.24 -12.08 -3.32
N LEU A 312 0.66 -12.05 -2.10
CA LEU A 312 0.34 -10.78 -1.45
C LEU A 312 1.60 -9.94 -1.16
N VAL A 313 2.66 -10.57 -0.66
CA VAL A 313 3.91 -9.87 -0.31
C VAL A 313 4.63 -9.36 -1.55
N ASN A 314 4.44 -10.02 -2.70
CA ASN A 314 4.98 -9.61 -3.99
C ASN A 314 3.99 -8.80 -4.84
N ARG A 315 2.80 -8.46 -4.33
CA ARG A 315 1.80 -7.70 -5.09
C ARG A 315 2.36 -6.36 -5.56
N ARG A 316 2.98 -5.59 -4.67
CA ARG A 316 3.60 -4.29 -4.99
C ARG A 316 4.70 -4.44 -6.06
N PRO A 317 5.73 -5.28 -5.90
CA PRO A 317 6.74 -5.46 -6.95
C PRO A 317 6.17 -6.04 -8.26
N CYS A 318 5.16 -6.91 -8.22
CA CYS A 318 4.48 -7.39 -9.42
C CYS A 318 3.85 -6.24 -10.22
N PHE A 319 3.06 -5.38 -9.57
CA PHE A 319 2.48 -4.20 -10.23
C PHE A 319 3.55 -3.21 -10.73
N SER A 320 4.63 -3.03 -9.97
CA SER A 320 5.78 -2.22 -10.40
C SER A 320 6.43 -2.79 -11.66
N GLY A 321 6.55 -4.12 -11.76
CA GLY A 321 7.14 -4.85 -12.89
C GLY A 321 6.25 -4.99 -14.14
N LEU A 322 4.95 -4.65 -14.08
CA LEU A 322 4.10 -4.67 -15.27
C LEU A 322 4.60 -3.67 -16.33
N GLU A 323 4.85 -4.10 -17.55
CA GLU A 323 5.13 -3.19 -18.67
C GLU A 323 3.86 -2.71 -19.37
N VAL A 324 3.99 -1.92 -20.43
CA VAL A 324 2.87 -1.56 -21.31
C VAL A 324 2.18 -2.82 -21.81
N ASP A 325 0.85 -2.84 -21.82
CA ASP A 325 0.09 -3.97 -22.35
C ASP A 325 0.02 -3.93 -23.89
N GLU A 326 0.96 -4.61 -24.55
CA GLU A 326 0.98 -4.73 -26.01
C GLU A 326 -0.15 -5.61 -26.57
N THR A 327 -0.87 -6.37 -25.72
CA THR A 327 -2.03 -7.17 -26.13
C THR A 327 -3.33 -6.36 -26.17
N TYR A 328 -3.30 -5.14 -25.64
CA TYR A 328 -4.47 -4.27 -25.61
C TYR A 328 -4.81 -3.75 -27.00
N VAL A 329 -6.04 -4.00 -27.44
CA VAL A 329 -6.61 -3.38 -28.63
C VAL A 329 -7.13 -1.99 -28.24
N PRO A 330 -6.60 -0.90 -28.82
CA PRO A 330 -7.03 0.44 -28.48
C PRO A 330 -8.54 0.63 -28.65
N LYS A 331 -9.17 1.28 -27.67
CA LYS A 331 -10.58 1.66 -27.75
C LYS A 331 -10.79 2.61 -28.92
N GLU A 332 -11.89 2.43 -29.65
CA GLU A 332 -12.27 3.39 -30.69
C GLU A 332 -12.44 4.79 -30.11
N PHE A 333 -12.11 5.80 -30.91
CA PHE A 333 -12.28 7.18 -30.49
C PHE A 333 -13.76 7.50 -30.35
N ASN A 334 -14.17 7.98 -29.18
CA ASN A 334 -15.51 8.51 -28.97
C ASN A 334 -15.44 10.01 -28.66
N ALA A 335 -15.95 10.84 -29.58
CA ALA A 335 -15.96 12.29 -29.45
C ALA A 335 -16.69 12.76 -28.20
N GLU A 336 -17.80 12.11 -27.80
CA GLU A 336 -18.58 12.48 -26.61
C GLU A 336 -17.77 12.38 -25.32
N THR A 337 -16.74 11.52 -25.29
CA THR A 337 -15.86 11.38 -24.12
C THR A 337 -14.97 12.61 -23.92
N PHE A 338 -14.80 13.41 -24.96
CA PHE A 338 -14.03 14.66 -24.98
C PHE A 338 -14.92 15.89 -25.21
N THR A 339 -16.25 15.71 -25.18
CA THR A 339 -17.22 16.80 -25.21
C THR A 339 -17.50 17.24 -23.78
N PHE A 340 -17.31 18.53 -23.52
CA PHE A 340 -17.56 19.15 -22.21
C PHE A 340 -18.64 20.21 -22.36
N HIS A 341 -19.37 20.47 -21.29
CA HIS A 341 -20.46 21.44 -21.25
C HIS A 341 -20.16 22.53 -20.22
N ALA A 342 -20.99 23.58 -20.21
CA ALA A 342 -20.84 24.71 -19.30
C ALA A 342 -20.95 24.33 -17.81
N ASP A 343 -21.54 23.17 -17.49
CA ASP A 343 -21.62 22.63 -16.13
C ASP A 343 -20.22 22.39 -15.54
N LEU A 344 -19.22 22.06 -16.36
CA LEU A 344 -17.83 21.91 -15.95
C LEU A 344 -17.30 23.16 -15.22
N CYS A 345 -17.78 24.35 -15.59
CA CYS A 345 -17.28 25.61 -15.05
C CYS A 345 -17.69 25.87 -13.60
N THR A 346 -18.84 25.33 -13.17
CA THR A 346 -19.37 25.51 -11.82
C THR A 346 -18.94 24.41 -10.85
N LEU A 347 -18.33 23.33 -11.35
CA LEU A 347 -17.84 22.25 -10.51
C LEU A 347 -16.74 22.72 -9.53
N PRO A 348 -16.69 22.12 -8.32
CA PRO A 348 -15.55 22.25 -7.44
C PRO A 348 -14.25 21.82 -8.12
N GLU A 349 -13.13 22.44 -7.75
CA GLU A 349 -11.83 22.16 -8.39
C GLU A 349 -11.44 20.67 -8.35
N ALA A 350 -11.76 19.97 -7.25
CA ALA A 350 -11.52 18.55 -7.12
C ALA A 350 -12.29 17.71 -8.16
N GLU A 351 -13.51 18.12 -8.51
CA GLU A 351 -14.33 17.44 -9.53
C GLU A 351 -13.87 17.79 -10.95
N LYS A 352 -13.46 19.05 -11.19
CA LYS A 352 -12.81 19.46 -12.44
C LYS A 352 -11.55 18.64 -12.71
N GLN A 353 -10.73 18.42 -11.68
CA GLN A 353 -9.54 17.57 -11.76
C GLN A 353 -9.87 16.12 -12.13
N VAL A 354 -10.94 15.56 -11.56
CA VAL A 354 -11.41 14.21 -11.91
C VAL A 354 -11.86 14.14 -13.37
N LYS A 355 -12.60 15.14 -13.87
CA LYS A 355 -13.00 15.20 -15.30
C LYS A 355 -11.78 15.25 -16.23
N LYS A 356 -10.78 16.07 -15.91
CA LYS A 356 -9.48 16.13 -16.64
C LYS A 356 -8.76 14.78 -16.63
N GLN A 357 -8.71 14.11 -15.47
CA GLN A 357 -8.08 12.80 -15.33
C GLN A 357 -8.82 11.70 -16.09
N THR A 358 -10.16 11.73 -16.10
CA THR A 358 -10.98 10.83 -16.92
C THR A 358 -10.65 10.98 -18.41
N ALA A 359 -10.56 12.22 -18.91
CA ALA A 359 -10.20 12.48 -20.30
C ALA A 359 -8.79 11.94 -20.63
N LEU A 360 -7.82 12.12 -19.73
CA LEU A 360 -6.46 11.59 -19.90
C LEU A 360 -6.43 10.06 -20.01
N VAL A 361 -7.21 9.34 -19.19
CA VAL A 361 -7.31 7.87 -19.27
C VAL A 361 -7.93 7.44 -20.59
N GLU A 362 -9.02 8.06 -21.00
CA GLU A 362 -9.72 7.71 -22.24
C GLU A 362 -8.85 7.99 -23.47
N LEU A 363 -8.04 9.06 -23.41
CA LEU A 363 -7.04 9.36 -24.43
C LEU A 363 -6.00 8.26 -24.53
N LEU A 364 -5.49 7.77 -23.40
CA LEU A 364 -4.53 6.67 -23.37
C LEU A 364 -5.13 5.33 -23.78
N LYS A 365 -6.41 5.08 -23.48
CA LYS A 365 -7.12 3.90 -23.99
C LYS A 365 -7.30 3.95 -25.50
N HIS A 366 -7.44 5.14 -26.08
CA HIS A 366 -7.47 5.31 -27.52
C HIS A 366 -6.07 5.28 -28.15
N LYS A 367 -5.07 5.83 -27.46
CA LYS A 367 -3.68 5.99 -27.94
C LYS A 367 -2.68 5.53 -26.88
N PRO A 368 -2.55 4.21 -26.64
CA PRO A 368 -1.72 3.68 -25.56
C PRO A 368 -0.22 3.97 -25.75
N LYS A 369 0.21 4.21 -26.99
CA LYS A 369 1.60 4.52 -27.37
C LYS A 369 1.93 6.02 -27.33
N ALA A 370 1.00 6.87 -26.89
CA ALA A 370 1.26 8.30 -26.74
C ALA A 370 2.46 8.55 -25.79
N THR A 371 3.37 9.41 -26.25
CA THR A 371 4.53 9.87 -25.46
C THR A 371 4.10 10.86 -24.39
N ASP A 372 4.95 11.05 -23.38
CA ASP A 372 4.66 11.99 -22.28
C ASP A 372 4.56 13.43 -22.81
N GLU A 373 5.34 13.78 -23.83
CA GLU A 373 5.30 15.07 -24.54
C GLU A 373 3.97 15.29 -25.27
N GLN A 374 3.49 14.27 -26.01
CA GLN A 374 2.19 14.34 -26.68
C GLN A 374 1.05 14.50 -25.67
N LEU A 375 1.07 13.70 -24.60
CA LEU A 375 0.05 13.78 -23.54
C LEU A 375 0.07 15.14 -22.84
N LYS A 376 1.25 15.69 -22.56
CA LYS A 376 1.40 17.02 -21.97
C LYS A 376 0.83 18.11 -22.88
N THR A 377 1.07 18.01 -24.19
CA THR A 377 0.55 18.95 -25.18
C THR A 377 -0.98 18.91 -25.20
N VAL A 378 -1.57 17.73 -25.41
CA VAL A 378 -3.02 17.56 -25.48
C VAL A 378 -3.72 17.99 -24.18
N MET A 379 -3.16 17.67 -23.02
CA MET A 379 -3.74 18.08 -21.74
C MET A 379 -3.56 19.58 -21.45
N GLY A 380 -2.51 20.21 -21.99
CA GLY A 380 -2.32 21.65 -21.95
C GLY A 380 -3.37 22.38 -22.79
N ASP A 381 -3.57 21.93 -24.03
CA ASP A 381 -4.60 22.45 -24.93
C ASP A 381 -6.00 22.27 -24.33
N PHE A 382 -6.23 21.11 -23.69
CA PHE A 382 -7.46 20.84 -22.95
C PHE A 382 -7.70 21.84 -21.81
N GLY A 383 -6.66 22.11 -21.02
CA GLY A 383 -6.73 23.11 -19.94
C GLY A 383 -7.06 24.50 -20.46
N ALA A 384 -6.37 24.94 -21.51
CA ALA A 384 -6.57 26.26 -22.13
C ALA A 384 -7.98 26.39 -22.74
N PHE A 385 -8.49 25.33 -23.38
CA PHE A 385 -9.87 25.28 -23.88
C PHE A 385 -10.90 25.48 -22.76
N VAL A 386 -10.76 24.75 -21.64
CA VAL A 386 -11.69 24.87 -20.51
C VAL A 386 -11.62 26.27 -19.90
N GLU A 387 -10.43 26.84 -19.71
CA GLU A 387 -10.26 28.19 -19.19
C GLU A 387 -10.90 29.24 -20.10
N LYS A 388 -10.63 29.15 -21.41
CA LYS A 388 -11.23 30.02 -22.44
C LYS A 388 -12.75 29.95 -22.40
N CYS A 389 -13.34 28.76 -22.45
CA CYS A 389 -14.79 28.61 -22.52
C CYS A 389 -15.50 28.89 -21.20
N CYS A 390 -14.86 28.68 -20.04
CA CYS A 390 -15.42 29.10 -18.76
C CYS A 390 -15.38 30.61 -18.52
N ALA A 391 -14.49 31.34 -19.21
CA ALA A 391 -14.43 32.81 -19.20
C ALA A 391 -15.36 33.47 -20.24
N ALA A 392 -15.93 32.71 -21.18
CA ALA A 392 -16.82 33.23 -22.21
C ALA A 392 -18.18 33.67 -21.65
N GLU A 393 -18.80 34.67 -22.28
CA GLU A 393 -20.17 35.11 -21.97
C GLU A 393 -21.19 34.00 -22.25
N ASN A 394 -21.13 33.40 -23.45
CA ASN A 394 -21.89 32.20 -23.80
C ASN A 394 -21.02 30.95 -23.68
N LYS A 395 -20.94 30.41 -22.46
CA LYS A 395 -20.12 29.23 -22.14
C LYS A 395 -20.49 28.02 -22.99
N GLU A 396 -21.77 27.66 -23.03
CA GLU A 396 -22.24 26.47 -23.76
C GLU A 396 -21.98 26.60 -25.27
N GLY A 397 -22.16 27.80 -25.82
CA GLY A 397 -21.81 28.11 -27.20
C GLY A 397 -20.32 27.93 -27.47
N CYS A 398 -19.45 28.42 -26.58
CA CYS A 398 -18.01 28.23 -26.70
C CYS A 398 -17.61 26.74 -26.67
N PHE A 399 -18.11 25.98 -25.69
CA PHE A 399 -17.83 24.55 -25.59
C PHE A 399 -18.27 23.77 -26.85
N SER A 400 -19.44 24.11 -27.39
CA SER A 400 -19.98 23.50 -28.61
C SER A 400 -19.15 23.83 -29.86
N GLU A 401 -18.62 25.05 -29.97
CA GLU A 401 -17.84 25.48 -31.13
C GLU A 401 -16.37 25.03 -31.06
N GLU A 402 -15.74 25.17 -29.90
CA GLU A 402 -14.31 24.93 -29.71
C GLU A 402 -14.00 23.46 -29.39
N GLY A 403 -14.96 22.71 -28.84
CA GLY A 403 -14.81 21.29 -28.50
C GLY A 403 -14.38 20.41 -29.68
N PRO A 404 -15.06 20.47 -30.84
CA PRO A 404 -14.64 19.72 -32.03
C PRO A 404 -13.24 20.09 -32.53
N LYS A 405 -12.83 21.37 -32.41
CA LYS A 405 -11.49 21.84 -32.80
C LYS A 405 -10.42 21.22 -31.90
N LEU A 406 -10.68 21.18 -30.59
CA LEU A 406 -9.81 20.53 -29.61
C LEU A 406 -9.66 19.03 -29.87
N VAL A 407 -10.77 18.34 -30.17
CA VAL A 407 -10.76 16.92 -30.52
C VAL A 407 -9.87 16.65 -31.74
N ALA A 408 -10.04 17.43 -32.81
CA ALA A 408 -9.22 17.30 -34.01
C ALA A 408 -7.73 17.57 -33.75
N ALA A 409 -7.41 18.59 -32.96
CA ALA A 409 -6.03 18.91 -32.57
C ALA A 409 -5.41 17.78 -31.72
N ALA A 410 -6.16 17.24 -30.77
CA ALA A 410 -5.72 16.13 -29.94
C ALA A 410 -5.42 14.87 -30.77
N GLN A 411 -6.28 14.55 -31.74
CA GLN A 411 -6.05 13.44 -32.66
C GLN A 411 -4.78 13.65 -33.50
N ALA A 412 -4.57 14.86 -34.03
CA ALA A 412 -3.40 15.20 -34.82
C ALA A 412 -2.09 15.15 -34.02
N ALA A 413 -2.12 15.58 -32.75
CA ALA A 413 -0.97 15.51 -31.85
C ALA A 413 -0.59 14.08 -31.43
N LEU A 414 -1.49 13.10 -31.64
CA LEU A 414 -1.32 11.69 -31.26
C LEU A 414 -1.15 10.77 -32.49
N VAL A 415 -0.84 11.35 -33.64
CA VAL A 415 -0.23 10.68 -34.80
C VAL A 415 1.27 10.66 -34.58
#